data_AF-A0A6H1LQ03-F1
#
_entry.id   AF-A0A6H1LQ03-F1
#
_cell.length_a   1.000
_cell.length_b   1.000
_cell.length_c   1.000
_cell.angle_alpha   90.00
_cell.angle_beta   90.00
_cell.angle_gamma   90.00
#
_symmetry.space_group_name_H-M   'P 1'
#
loop_
_entity.id
_entity.type
_entity.pdbx_description
1 polymer ?
#
loop_
_entity_poly.entity_id
_entity_poly.type
_entity_poly.pdbx_seq_one_letter_code
_entity_poly.pdbx_strand_id
1 'polypeptide(L)'
;MTTSSVPYADVPARPWVSADARRWADVRVPAWARPVGPAVVLLVAVVMAAVMFSPDSMCTVAVPCGADWLDAAGSMLFLPHLVWLFVLPELALVSAPLLLIWMSNPDIWLGGPAEKIADAVVVAGLCWGWAAVVARLRARGRQRSLVLDAAGGITVPAPAADDVRPWRRGLVRGIAGAILCAVAGALITTVVVDDRADDRLARTATSENARVVAYNTDDYTVTVRLCDNTRHRFDAQGSYRVGSSVPVLMHGDWMRLATEPYGDRSGRQALALVLAGLGVTVLGSGLLSRRRAVALHRAPVPVLRVLTRHDQGRTEIFAADDTATLRPVLSYEPHTRTRTALRQALLYGAPREGGELILASATESGQWLVEGTASPIRHGSPDGTGKPGVYRPGTARTAAHRRAAEARVQDALAAMTRATGPVRWQAGPVARSVGAALIVVTIMLLGPLFTGSPTWWQLPFWSVGGLYWVSVCLRMMIWRITADSNGLHVRGLWRTAHLPWADVIGAVYTPEGELIVRCRTNVDDAPVGSVGFPPLERRLRRPGRAERAAAEITAMVREPGLRPKNDAGCT
;
A
#
# COMPACT_ATOMS: atom_id res chain seq x y z
N MET A 1 18.94 6.35 20.75
CA MET A 1 18.95 5.62 22.03
C MET A 1 18.98 6.68 23.09
N THR A 2 17.98 6.69 23.95
CA THR A 2 18.06 7.53 25.14
C THR A 2 17.51 6.70 26.27
N THR A 3 18.38 6.47 27.23
CA THR A 3 18.11 5.77 28.47
C THR A 3 17.60 6.83 29.42
N SER A 4 16.30 6.85 29.68
CA SER A 4 15.71 7.75 30.66
C SER A 4 16.01 7.21 32.07
N SER A 5 16.51 8.08 32.95
CA SER A 5 16.78 7.80 34.37
C SER A 5 15.55 7.88 35.26
N VAL A 6 14.37 8.15 34.68
CA VAL A 6 13.11 8.23 35.44
C VAL A 6 12.70 6.82 35.87
N PRO A 7 12.43 6.58 37.17
CA PRO A 7 11.90 5.30 37.63
C PRO A 7 10.44 5.19 37.18
N TYR A 8 10.22 4.68 35.97
CA TYR A 8 8.86 4.39 35.47
C TYR A 8 8.10 3.37 36.34
N ALA A 9 8.77 2.71 37.28
CA ALA A 9 8.13 1.88 38.30
C ALA A 9 7.08 2.65 39.13
N ASP A 10 7.33 3.94 39.38
CA ASP A 10 6.53 4.79 40.27
C ASP A 10 5.40 5.54 39.55
N VAL A 11 5.28 5.39 38.22
CA VAL A 11 4.22 6.05 37.46
C VAL A 11 2.86 5.44 37.85
N PRO A 12 1.88 6.27 38.28
CA PRO A 12 0.56 5.78 38.59
C PRO A 12 -0.08 5.24 37.31
N ALA A 13 -0.42 3.95 37.32
CA ALA A 13 -1.00 3.27 36.18
C ALA A 13 -1.78 2.04 36.65
N ARG A 14 -2.98 1.87 36.11
CA ARG A 14 -3.82 0.70 36.41
C ARG A 14 -3.40 -0.51 35.57
N PRO A 15 -3.43 -1.73 36.13
CA PRO A 15 -3.20 -2.94 35.35
C PRO A 15 -4.30 -3.11 34.29
N TRP A 16 -3.90 -3.32 33.04
CA TRP A 16 -4.86 -3.68 31.99
C TRP A 16 -5.19 -5.16 32.11
N VAL A 17 -6.27 -5.48 32.81
CA VAL A 17 -6.67 -6.86 33.09
C VAL A 17 -7.28 -7.54 31.87
N SER A 18 -7.23 -8.87 31.84
CA SER A 18 -7.69 -9.69 30.73
C SER A 18 -9.17 -9.46 30.38
N ALA A 19 -10.01 -9.10 31.35
CA ALA A 19 -11.41 -8.76 31.13
C ALA A 19 -11.58 -7.47 30.32
N ASP A 20 -10.81 -6.43 30.64
CA ASP A 20 -10.84 -5.14 29.93
C ASP A 20 -10.22 -5.27 28.54
N ALA A 21 -9.12 -6.02 28.44
CA ALA A 21 -8.48 -6.35 27.18
C ALA A 21 -9.43 -7.11 26.24
N ARG A 22 -10.21 -8.07 26.77
CA ARG A 22 -11.25 -8.79 26.00
C ARG A 22 -12.37 -7.87 25.56
N ARG A 23 -12.94 -7.07 26.47
CA ARG A 23 -13.98 -6.09 26.12
C ARG A 23 -13.53 -5.14 25.00
N TRP A 24 -12.30 -4.67 25.08
CA TRP A 24 -11.69 -3.84 24.03
C TRP A 24 -11.50 -4.61 22.71
N ALA A 25 -11.01 -5.85 22.76
CA ALA A 25 -10.79 -6.70 21.58
C ALA A 25 -12.10 -7.16 20.90
N ASP A 26 -13.18 -7.28 21.67
CA ASP A 26 -14.51 -7.66 21.19
C ASP A 26 -15.20 -6.53 20.42
N VAL A 27 -14.71 -5.30 20.51
CA VAL A 27 -15.08 -4.22 19.59
C VAL A 27 -14.50 -4.50 18.20
N ARG A 28 -15.18 -5.39 17.48
CA ARG A 28 -14.79 -5.83 16.14
C ARG A 28 -15.44 -4.94 15.08
N VAL A 29 -14.64 -4.56 14.09
CA VAL A 29 -15.17 -4.03 12.83
C VAL A 29 -15.94 -5.16 12.13
N PRO A 30 -17.23 -4.96 11.80
CA PRO A 30 -18.04 -5.94 11.07
C PRO A 30 -17.35 -6.41 9.79
N ALA A 31 -17.57 -7.65 9.37
CA ALA A 31 -16.91 -8.20 8.18
C ALA A 31 -17.28 -7.43 6.90
N TRP A 32 -18.53 -6.96 6.80
CA TRP A 32 -19.00 -6.14 5.68
C TRP A 32 -18.38 -4.75 5.65
N ALA A 33 -17.90 -4.22 6.79
CA ALA A 33 -17.29 -2.90 6.90
C ALA A 33 -15.79 -2.91 6.57
N ARG A 34 -15.26 -4.02 6.06
CA ARG A 34 -13.88 -4.09 5.58
C ARG A 34 -13.74 -3.33 4.26
N PRO A 35 -12.65 -2.58 4.04
CA PRO A 35 -12.50 -1.75 2.84
C PRO A 35 -12.39 -2.54 1.53
N VAL A 36 -12.01 -3.83 1.59
CA VAL A 36 -11.81 -4.67 0.40
C VAL A 36 -13.09 -4.84 -0.42
N GLY A 37 -14.23 -5.06 0.22
CA GLY A 37 -15.52 -5.24 -0.47
C GLY A 37 -15.90 -4.05 -1.35
N PRO A 38 -16.14 -2.85 -0.76
CA PRO A 38 -16.48 -1.67 -1.54
C PRO A 38 -15.37 -1.27 -2.52
N ALA A 39 -14.08 -1.43 -2.16
CA ALA A 39 -12.99 -1.11 -3.08
C ALA A 39 -12.97 -2.02 -4.31
N VAL A 40 -13.26 -3.32 -4.17
CA VAL A 40 -13.35 -4.24 -5.32
C VAL A 40 -14.54 -3.89 -6.20
N VAL A 41 -15.71 -3.62 -5.62
CA VAL A 41 -16.90 -3.22 -6.40
C VAL A 41 -16.61 -1.94 -7.19
N LEU A 42 -16.06 -0.92 -6.54
CA LEU A 42 -15.72 0.34 -7.19
C LEU A 42 -14.64 0.17 -8.27
N LEU A 43 -13.59 -0.61 -8.00
CA LEU A 43 -12.53 -0.86 -8.98
C LEU A 43 -13.07 -1.61 -10.21
N VAL A 44 -13.87 -2.66 -10.01
CA VAL A 44 -14.47 -3.42 -11.11
C VAL A 44 -15.41 -2.53 -11.92
N ALA A 45 -16.25 -1.74 -11.26
CA ALA A 45 -17.16 -0.82 -11.94
C ALA A 45 -16.41 0.21 -12.79
N VAL A 46 -15.35 0.82 -12.25
CA VAL A 46 -14.51 1.79 -12.98
C VAL A 46 -13.77 1.13 -14.15
N VAL A 47 -13.22 -0.07 -13.97
CA VAL A 47 -12.53 -0.79 -15.05
C VAL A 47 -13.51 -1.20 -16.15
N MET A 48 -14.69 -1.68 -15.78
CA MET A 48 -15.74 -2.03 -16.75
C MET A 48 -16.21 -0.80 -17.52
N ALA A 49 -16.39 0.35 -16.85
CA ALA A 49 -16.70 1.61 -17.50
C ALA A 49 -15.60 2.02 -18.50
N ALA A 50 -14.34 2.03 -18.06
CA ALA A 50 -13.20 2.45 -18.87
C ALA A 50 -12.90 1.53 -20.09
N VAL A 51 -13.21 0.23 -20.00
CA VAL A 51 -12.92 -0.75 -21.07
C VAL A 51 -14.08 -0.87 -22.07
N MET A 52 -15.32 -0.73 -21.63
CA MET A 52 -16.50 -1.01 -22.46
C MET A 52 -17.14 0.24 -23.07
N PHE A 53 -16.90 1.42 -22.48
CA PHE A 53 -17.63 2.64 -22.80
C PHE A 53 -16.66 3.81 -22.88
N SER A 54 -16.00 3.96 -24.03
CA SER A 54 -15.41 5.25 -24.42
C SER A 54 -16.47 5.97 -25.24
N PRO A 55 -17.30 6.84 -24.63
CA PRO A 55 -18.19 7.66 -25.44
C PRO A 55 -17.34 8.58 -26.30
N ASP A 56 -17.50 8.48 -27.61
CA ASP A 56 -17.07 9.52 -28.53
C ASP A 56 -17.91 10.76 -28.19
N SER A 57 -17.37 11.70 -27.42
CA SER A 57 -18.04 12.96 -27.13
C SER A 57 -18.16 13.76 -28.43
N MET A 58 -19.33 13.73 -29.07
CA MET A 58 -19.61 14.49 -30.27
C MET A 58 -19.89 15.96 -29.89
N CYS A 59 -18.85 16.79 -29.94
CA CYS A 59 -19.02 18.22 -29.72
C CYS A 59 -19.71 18.90 -30.90
N THR A 60 -20.47 19.95 -30.61
CA THR A 60 -21.20 20.74 -31.62
C THR A 60 -20.78 22.19 -31.56
N VAL A 61 -21.02 22.95 -32.63
CA VAL A 61 -20.68 24.38 -32.70
C VAL A 61 -21.41 25.20 -31.61
N ALA A 62 -22.54 24.69 -31.10
CA ALA A 62 -23.30 25.33 -30.03
C ALA A 62 -22.77 25.03 -28.61
N VAL A 63 -22.03 23.91 -28.44
CA VAL A 63 -21.39 23.50 -27.18
C VAL A 63 -20.00 22.93 -27.53
N PRO A 64 -18.98 23.78 -27.69
CA PRO A 64 -17.63 23.32 -27.99
C PRO A 64 -17.09 22.44 -26.85
N CYS A 65 -16.23 21.48 -27.19
CA CYS A 65 -15.51 20.65 -26.22
C CYS A 65 -14.63 21.55 -25.33
N GLY A 66 -15.12 21.95 -24.17
CA GLY A 66 -14.32 22.55 -23.11
C GLY A 66 -13.63 21.48 -22.27
N ALA A 67 -12.57 21.86 -21.55
CA ALA A 67 -12.05 21.00 -20.49
C ALA A 67 -13.13 20.88 -19.40
N ASP A 68 -13.88 19.77 -19.41
CA ASP A 68 -14.83 19.49 -18.32
C ASP A 68 -14.05 19.09 -17.07
N TRP A 69 -13.68 20.11 -16.31
CA TRP A 69 -12.94 19.98 -15.08
C TRP A 69 -13.72 19.23 -14.01
N LEU A 70 -15.06 19.31 -14.03
CA LEU A 70 -15.89 18.69 -13.01
C LEU A 70 -15.92 17.17 -13.21
N ASP A 71 -16.07 16.73 -14.45
CA ASP A 71 -16.02 15.31 -14.80
C ASP A 71 -14.61 14.73 -14.70
N ALA A 72 -13.59 15.47 -15.13
CA ALA A 72 -12.21 15.06 -14.93
C ALA A 72 -11.85 14.97 -13.44
N ALA A 73 -12.29 15.92 -12.61
CA ALA A 73 -12.04 15.87 -11.18
C ALA A 73 -12.81 14.73 -10.50
N GLY A 74 -14.08 14.53 -10.84
CA GLY A 74 -14.91 13.43 -10.32
C GLY A 74 -14.33 12.06 -10.64
N SER A 75 -14.00 11.81 -11.91
CA SER A 75 -13.38 10.56 -12.37
C SER A 75 -12.00 10.31 -11.73
N MET A 76 -11.16 11.33 -11.65
CA MET A 76 -9.82 11.18 -11.06
C MET A 76 -9.84 11.06 -9.54
N LEU A 77 -10.89 11.55 -8.86
CA LEU A 77 -11.05 11.41 -7.40
C LEU A 77 -11.37 9.96 -6.97
N PHE A 78 -11.83 9.08 -7.88
CA PHE A 78 -12.04 7.66 -7.57
C PHE A 78 -10.75 6.94 -7.15
N LEU A 79 -9.65 7.18 -7.86
CA LEU A 79 -8.36 6.52 -7.60
C LEU A 79 -7.82 6.80 -6.18
N PRO A 80 -7.69 8.06 -5.72
CA PRO A 80 -7.31 8.33 -4.34
C PRO A 80 -8.39 7.89 -3.35
N HIS A 81 -9.68 7.93 -3.70
CA HIS A 81 -10.74 7.42 -2.83
C HIS A 81 -10.54 5.93 -2.49
N LEU A 82 -10.19 5.10 -3.48
CA LEU A 82 -9.86 3.68 -3.25
C LEU A 82 -8.71 3.54 -2.25
N VAL A 83 -7.67 4.37 -2.33
CA VAL A 83 -6.55 4.37 -1.38
C VAL A 83 -7.00 4.82 0.02
N TRP A 84 -7.83 5.87 0.09
CA TRP A 84 -8.32 6.42 1.34
C TRP A 84 -9.21 5.46 2.12
N LEU A 85 -9.98 4.60 1.45
CA LEU A 85 -10.73 3.52 2.10
C LEU A 85 -9.83 2.65 2.97
N PHE A 86 -8.58 2.40 2.58
CA PHE A 86 -7.64 1.59 3.36
C PHE A 86 -6.86 2.41 4.38
N VAL A 87 -6.25 3.51 3.94
CA VAL A 87 -5.18 4.18 4.68
C VAL A 87 -5.69 5.38 5.48
N LEU A 88 -6.70 6.09 4.98
CA LEU A 88 -7.16 7.39 5.50
C LEU A 88 -8.69 7.45 5.53
N PRO A 89 -9.37 6.67 6.42
CA PRO A 89 -10.81 6.63 6.48
C PRO A 89 -11.44 8.00 6.81
N GLU A 90 -10.69 8.90 7.45
CA GLU A 90 -11.11 10.29 7.67
C GLU A 90 -11.30 11.06 6.35
N LEU A 91 -10.46 10.84 5.34
CA LEU A 91 -10.64 11.42 4.00
C LEU A 91 -11.70 10.67 3.18
N ALA A 92 -11.78 9.34 3.34
CA ALA A 92 -12.83 8.53 2.70
C ALA A 92 -14.24 8.96 3.17
N LEU A 93 -14.37 9.37 4.44
CA LEU A 93 -15.63 9.86 5.02
C LEU A 93 -16.16 11.12 4.31
N VAL A 94 -15.26 11.98 3.84
CA VAL A 94 -15.59 13.25 3.17
C VAL A 94 -15.71 13.05 1.65
N SER A 95 -14.82 12.26 1.06
CA SER A 95 -14.79 12.04 -0.39
C SER A 95 -15.94 11.20 -0.93
N ALA A 96 -16.46 10.22 -0.18
CA ALA A 96 -17.61 9.44 -0.64
C ALA A 96 -18.86 10.33 -0.87
N PRO A 97 -19.29 11.19 0.08
CA PRO A 97 -20.36 12.16 -0.17
C PRO A 97 -20.11 13.10 -1.33
N LEU A 98 -18.87 13.57 -1.53
CA LEU A 98 -18.52 14.42 -2.67
C LEU A 98 -18.68 13.68 -4.00
N LEU A 99 -18.25 12.41 -4.08
CA LEU A 99 -18.45 11.57 -5.25
C LEU A 99 -19.93 11.23 -5.49
N LEU A 100 -20.71 11.06 -4.43
CA LEU A 100 -22.17 10.87 -4.53
C LEU A 100 -22.88 12.15 -5.02
N ILE A 101 -22.46 13.32 -4.56
CA ILE A 101 -22.96 14.61 -5.06
C ILE A 101 -22.58 14.77 -6.53
N TRP A 102 -21.34 14.45 -6.91
CA TRP A 102 -20.95 14.46 -8.32
C TRP A 102 -21.85 13.52 -9.14
N MET A 103 -22.02 12.26 -8.72
CA MET A 103 -22.93 11.26 -9.32
C MET A 103 -24.42 11.64 -9.33
N SER A 104 -24.82 12.73 -8.64
CA SER A 104 -26.19 13.24 -8.72
C SER A 104 -26.45 14.13 -9.94
N ASN A 105 -25.38 14.53 -10.67
CA ASN A 105 -25.52 15.28 -11.90
C ASN A 105 -26.21 14.41 -12.98
N PRO A 106 -27.36 14.82 -13.55
CA PRO A 106 -28.03 14.08 -14.63
C PRO A 106 -27.14 13.84 -15.86
N ASP A 107 -26.17 14.71 -16.11
CA ASP A 107 -25.27 14.61 -17.27
C ASP A 107 -24.43 13.32 -17.24
N ILE A 108 -24.15 12.79 -16.04
CA ILE A 108 -23.41 11.54 -15.85
C ILE A 108 -24.24 10.33 -16.28
N TRP A 109 -25.58 10.43 -16.24
CA TRP A 109 -26.51 9.33 -16.51
C TRP A 109 -27.04 9.32 -17.95
N LEU A 110 -26.41 10.06 -18.86
CA LEU A 110 -26.87 10.19 -20.26
C LEU A 110 -26.64 8.93 -21.10
N GLY A 111 -25.96 7.93 -20.54
CA GLY A 111 -25.61 6.69 -21.21
C GLY A 111 -26.76 5.71 -21.51
N GLY A 112 -26.42 4.65 -22.23
CA GLY A 112 -27.29 3.51 -22.50
C GLY A 112 -27.67 2.72 -21.24
N PRO A 113 -28.58 1.73 -21.33
CA PRO A 113 -29.02 0.95 -20.17
C PRO A 113 -27.87 0.28 -19.40
N ALA A 114 -26.84 -0.20 -20.11
CA ALA A 114 -25.67 -0.83 -19.51
C ALA A 114 -24.80 0.17 -18.72
N GLU A 115 -24.61 1.39 -19.24
CA GLU A 115 -23.87 2.47 -18.57
C GLU A 115 -24.61 2.91 -17.30
N LYS A 116 -25.93 3.12 -17.38
CA LYS A 116 -26.77 3.43 -16.20
C LYS A 116 -26.70 2.36 -15.11
N ILE A 117 -26.61 1.07 -15.49
CA ILE A 117 -26.43 -0.02 -14.54
C ILE A 117 -25.04 0.08 -13.89
N ALA A 118 -23.98 0.36 -14.67
CA ALA A 118 -22.63 0.53 -14.13
C ALA A 118 -22.57 1.71 -13.15
N ASP A 119 -23.17 2.85 -13.47
CA ASP A 119 -23.22 4.03 -12.59
C ASP A 119 -24.01 3.74 -11.30
N ALA A 120 -25.13 3.01 -11.39
CA ALA A 120 -25.85 2.56 -10.22
C ALA A 120 -25.01 1.65 -9.31
N VAL A 121 -24.17 0.77 -9.88
CA VAL A 121 -23.23 -0.06 -9.13
C VAL A 121 -22.15 0.80 -8.45
N VAL A 122 -21.66 1.85 -9.13
CA VAL A 122 -20.73 2.82 -8.55
C VAL A 122 -21.35 3.51 -7.33
N VAL A 123 -22.57 4.04 -7.47
CA VAL A 123 -23.31 4.69 -6.36
C VAL A 123 -23.52 3.73 -5.19
N ALA A 124 -23.93 2.49 -5.46
CA ALA A 124 -24.07 1.47 -4.42
C ALA A 124 -22.73 1.16 -3.71
N GLY A 125 -21.65 1.07 -4.48
CA GLY A 125 -20.29 0.90 -3.97
C GLY A 125 -19.83 2.05 -3.06
N LEU A 126 -20.12 3.30 -3.45
CA LEU A 126 -19.82 4.50 -2.67
C LEU A 126 -20.62 4.54 -1.36
N CYS A 127 -21.93 4.26 -1.41
CA CYS A 127 -22.78 4.17 -0.22
C CYS A 127 -22.29 3.07 0.75
N TRP A 128 -21.93 1.89 0.23
CA TRP A 128 -21.35 0.81 1.04
C TRP A 128 -20.01 1.22 1.64
N GLY A 129 -19.11 1.81 0.84
CA GLY A 129 -17.83 2.32 1.29
C GLY A 129 -17.97 3.35 2.41
N TRP A 130 -18.91 4.28 2.27
CA TRP A 130 -19.21 5.30 3.27
C TRP A 130 -19.74 4.69 4.58
N ALA A 131 -20.71 3.79 4.50
CA ALA A 131 -21.23 3.07 5.66
C ALA A 131 -20.13 2.25 6.37
N ALA A 132 -19.24 1.60 5.60
CA ALA A 132 -18.11 0.85 6.11
C ALA A 132 -17.12 1.76 6.87
N VAL A 133 -16.80 2.93 6.33
CA VAL A 133 -15.94 3.93 6.96
C VAL A 133 -16.56 4.44 8.27
N VAL A 134 -17.85 4.78 8.27
CA VAL A 134 -18.57 5.22 9.48
C VAL A 134 -18.53 4.15 10.56
N ALA A 135 -18.78 2.88 10.22
CA ALA A 135 -18.72 1.76 11.16
C ALA A 135 -17.31 1.59 11.76
N ARG A 136 -16.26 1.74 10.95
CA ARG A 136 -14.86 1.68 11.41
C ARG A 136 -14.51 2.83 12.35
N LEU A 137 -14.90 4.05 12.03
CA LEU A 137 -14.64 5.22 12.87
C LEU A 137 -15.40 5.13 14.21
N ARG A 138 -16.64 4.63 14.21
CA ARG A 138 -17.40 4.34 15.44
C ARG A 138 -16.74 3.26 16.30
N ALA A 139 -16.23 2.19 15.68
CA ALA A 139 -15.48 1.16 16.40
C ALA A 139 -14.21 1.73 17.05
N ARG A 140 -13.47 2.60 16.36
CA ARG A 140 -12.31 3.32 16.93
C ARG A 140 -12.69 4.22 18.10
N GLY A 141 -13.87 4.86 18.05
CA GLY A 141 -14.42 5.66 19.14
C GLY A 141 -14.73 4.83 20.38
N ARG A 142 -15.40 3.68 20.21
CA ARG A 142 -15.70 2.72 21.29
C ARG A 142 -14.45 2.10 21.90
N GLN A 143 -13.45 1.76 21.07
CA GLN A 143 -12.15 1.29 21.57
C GLN A 143 -11.49 2.32 22.46
N ARG A 144 -11.51 3.60 22.06
CA ARG A 144 -10.97 4.69 22.88
C ARG A 144 -11.69 4.83 24.21
N SER A 145 -13.03 4.77 24.24
CA SER A 145 -13.78 4.91 25.50
C SER A 145 -13.45 3.77 26.46
N LEU A 146 -13.39 2.52 25.99
CA LEU A 146 -13.06 1.38 26.85
C LEU A 146 -11.67 1.45 27.48
N VAL A 147 -10.69 2.03 26.79
CA VAL A 147 -9.35 2.26 27.38
C VAL A 147 -9.41 3.35 28.44
N LEU A 148 -10.15 4.43 28.19
CA LEU A 148 -10.32 5.51 29.17
C LEU A 148 -11.00 4.98 30.44
N ASP A 149 -11.99 4.12 30.28
CA ASP A 149 -12.67 3.43 31.39
C ASP A 149 -11.70 2.51 32.15
N ALA A 150 -10.89 1.72 31.44
CA ALA A 150 -9.89 0.83 32.04
C ALA A 150 -8.78 1.61 32.79
N ALA A 151 -8.38 2.77 32.27
CA ALA A 151 -7.41 3.66 32.91
C ALA A 151 -8.00 4.30 34.19
N GLY A 152 -9.32 4.30 34.37
CA GLY A 152 -9.98 4.81 35.57
C GLY A 152 -9.71 6.30 35.83
N GLY A 153 -9.54 7.09 34.77
CA GLY A 153 -9.21 8.51 34.86
C GLY A 153 -7.74 8.83 35.14
N ILE A 154 -6.86 7.83 35.30
CA ILE A 154 -5.43 8.06 35.48
C ILE A 154 -4.82 8.52 34.16
N THR A 155 -4.33 9.76 34.13
CA THR A 155 -3.62 10.32 32.98
C THR A 155 -2.29 10.92 33.41
N VAL A 156 -1.24 10.66 32.64
CA VAL A 156 0.12 11.15 32.90
C VAL A 156 0.66 11.78 31.61
N PRO A 157 1.47 12.85 31.68
CA PRO A 157 2.19 13.36 30.51
C PRO A 157 3.01 12.24 29.85
N ALA A 158 2.94 12.15 28.52
CA ALA A 158 3.77 11.21 27.79
C ALA A 158 5.26 11.61 27.90
N PRO A 159 6.19 10.64 27.90
CA PRO A 159 7.64 10.92 27.91
C PRO A 159 8.08 11.87 26.78
N ALA A 160 9.11 12.68 27.05
CA ALA A 160 9.58 13.73 26.16
C ALA A 160 10.18 13.21 24.84
N ALA A 161 10.13 14.07 23.81
CA ALA A 161 10.33 13.74 22.40
C ALA A 161 11.79 13.47 21.98
N ASP A 162 12.79 13.77 22.81
CA ASP A 162 14.21 13.53 22.46
C ASP A 162 14.51 12.02 22.34
N ASP A 163 13.64 11.18 22.91
CA ASP A 163 13.78 9.73 22.95
C ASP A 163 13.13 9.00 21.77
N VAL A 164 12.33 9.72 20.99
CA VAL A 164 11.47 9.12 19.98
C VAL A 164 11.62 9.89 18.68
N ARG A 165 12.07 9.24 17.59
CA ARG A 165 12.23 9.85 16.25
C ARG A 165 10.96 10.05 15.36
N PRO A 166 9.68 9.83 15.76
CA PRO A 166 8.56 9.87 14.82
C PRO A 166 8.14 11.29 14.41
N TRP A 167 8.49 12.33 15.16
CA TRP A 167 8.00 13.70 14.92
C TRP A 167 8.38 14.27 13.54
N ARG A 168 9.54 13.89 13.00
CA ARG A 168 9.97 14.33 11.65
C ARG A 168 9.16 13.73 10.50
N ARG A 169 8.52 12.56 10.67
CA ARG A 169 7.80 11.89 9.56
C ARG A 169 6.54 12.65 9.14
N GLY A 170 5.75 13.12 10.11
CA GLY A 170 4.54 13.89 9.83
C GLY A 170 4.85 15.23 9.16
N LEU A 171 5.93 15.89 9.60
CA LEU A 171 6.42 17.13 8.99
C LEU A 171 6.93 16.92 7.56
N VAL A 172 7.80 15.92 7.34
CA VAL A 172 8.36 15.62 6.01
C VAL A 172 7.26 15.23 5.03
N ARG A 173 6.32 14.37 5.43
CA ARG A 173 5.13 14.04 4.61
C ARG A 173 4.26 15.27 4.37
N GLY A 174 4.04 16.10 5.40
CA GLY A 174 3.29 17.35 5.26
C GLY A 174 3.89 18.29 4.22
N ILE A 175 5.21 18.53 4.27
CA ILE A 175 5.93 19.39 3.32
C ILE A 175 5.89 18.78 1.92
N ALA A 176 6.21 17.48 1.78
CA ALA A 176 6.18 16.81 0.48
C ALA A 176 4.78 16.85 -0.17
N GLY A 177 3.72 16.61 0.62
CA GLY A 177 2.34 16.71 0.16
C GLY A 177 1.95 18.14 -0.23
N ALA A 178 2.40 19.15 0.52
CA ALA A 178 2.16 20.56 0.19
C ALA A 178 2.84 20.97 -1.12
N ILE A 179 4.09 20.53 -1.36
CA ILE A 179 4.80 20.75 -2.63
C ILE A 179 4.03 20.12 -3.79
N LEU A 180 3.59 18.87 -3.65
CA LEU A 180 2.79 18.19 -4.68
C LEU A 180 1.49 18.93 -5.00
N CYS A 181 0.77 19.41 -3.98
CA CYS A 181 -0.44 20.22 -4.16
C CYS A 181 -0.14 21.55 -4.85
N ALA A 182 0.98 22.20 -4.51
CA ALA A 182 1.39 23.46 -5.14
C ALA A 182 1.74 23.26 -6.62
N VAL A 183 2.47 22.19 -6.97
CA VAL A 183 2.77 21.84 -8.36
C VAL A 183 1.49 21.53 -9.14
N ALA A 184 0.56 20.75 -8.55
CA ALA A 184 -0.74 20.49 -9.15
C ALA A 184 -1.53 21.79 -9.40
N GLY A 185 -1.58 22.69 -8.40
CA GLY A 185 -2.24 23.99 -8.54
C GLY A 185 -1.62 24.87 -9.62
N ALA A 186 -0.29 24.87 -9.75
CA ALA A 186 0.39 25.58 -10.82
C ALA A 186 0.02 25.00 -12.19
N LEU A 187 0.02 23.68 -12.35
CA LEU A 187 -0.40 23.03 -13.61
C LEU A 187 -1.85 23.36 -13.96
N ILE A 188 -2.79 23.24 -13.01
CA ILE A 188 -4.20 23.60 -13.22
C ILE A 188 -4.30 25.06 -13.67
N THR A 189 -3.55 25.96 -13.03
CA THR A 189 -3.55 27.39 -13.39
C THR A 189 -3.08 27.59 -14.83
N THR A 190 -2.03 26.88 -15.28
CA THR A 190 -1.58 26.99 -16.68
C THR A 190 -2.65 26.52 -17.66
N VAL A 191 -3.32 25.38 -17.40
CA VAL A 191 -4.37 24.87 -18.28
C VAL A 191 -5.56 25.85 -18.33
N VAL A 192 -6.00 26.37 -17.18
CA VAL A 192 -7.11 27.34 -17.11
C VAL A 192 -6.77 28.68 -17.76
N VAL A 193 -5.54 29.17 -17.61
CA VAL A 193 -5.10 30.42 -18.26
C VAL A 193 -5.05 30.26 -19.77
N ASP A 194 -4.55 29.12 -20.25
CA ASP A 194 -4.49 28.79 -21.68
C ASP A 194 -5.91 28.65 -22.27
N ASP A 195 -6.81 27.92 -21.61
CA ASP A 195 -8.22 27.78 -22.02
C ASP A 195 -8.90 29.15 -22.13
N ARG A 196 -8.75 30.00 -21.09
CA ARG A 196 -9.34 31.35 -21.10
C ARG A 196 -8.73 32.26 -22.16
N ALA A 197 -7.48 32.06 -22.52
CA ALA A 197 -6.84 32.81 -23.60
C ALA A 197 -7.44 32.43 -24.96
N ASP A 198 -7.60 31.13 -25.22
CA ASP A 198 -8.24 30.64 -26.44
C ASP A 198 -9.71 31.04 -26.52
N ASP A 199 -10.47 30.98 -25.42
CA ASP A 199 -11.87 31.45 -25.39
C ASP A 199 -12.01 32.95 -25.72
N ARG A 200 -11.01 33.76 -25.36
CA ARG A 200 -10.98 35.18 -25.72
C ARG A 200 -10.70 35.34 -27.21
N LEU A 201 -9.72 34.62 -27.74
CA LEU A 201 -9.36 34.66 -29.16
C LEU A 201 -10.50 34.16 -30.05
N ALA A 202 -11.13 33.04 -29.69
CA ALA A 202 -12.25 32.45 -30.41
C ALA A 202 -13.44 33.42 -30.55
N ARG A 203 -13.74 34.22 -29.51
CA ARG A 203 -14.81 35.23 -29.55
C ARG A 203 -14.53 36.40 -30.50
N THR A 204 -13.26 36.67 -30.77
CA THR A 204 -12.81 37.75 -31.66
C THR A 204 -12.33 37.24 -33.02
N ALA A 205 -12.36 35.93 -33.24
CA ALA A 205 -11.89 35.29 -34.46
C ALA A 205 -12.94 35.33 -35.57
N THR A 206 -12.48 35.46 -36.81
CA THR A 206 -13.33 35.30 -37.99
C THR A 206 -13.52 33.82 -38.30
N SER A 207 -14.74 33.41 -38.64
CA SER A 207 -15.05 32.02 -39.00
C SER A 207 -15.10 31.85 -40.53
N GLU A 208 -14.36 30.87 -41.05
CA GLU A 208 -14.37 30.48 -42.46
C GLU A 208 -14.68 28.98 -42.61
N ASN A 209 -15.51 28.62 -43.59
CA ASN A 209 -15.82 27.21 -43.87
C ASN A 209 -14.73 26.58 -44.75
N ALA A 210 -13.90 25.73 -44.16
CA ALA A 210 -12.85 25.00 -44.87
C ALA A 210 -13.33 23.60 -45.31
N ARG A 211 -12.83 23.10 -46.45
CA ARG A 211 -13.21 21.77 -46.97
C ARG A 211 -12.24 20.69 -46.49
N VAL A 212 -12.74 19.61 -45.92
CA VAL A 212 -11.92 18.45 -45.51
C VAL A 212 -11.38 17.73 -46.74
N VAL A 213 -10.05 17.61 -46.84
CA VAL A 213 -9.34 16.97 -47.95
C VAL A 213 -8.88 15.56 -47.59
N ALA A 214 -8.47 15.36 -46.33
CA ALA A 214 -7.99 14.08 -45.83
C ALA A 214 -8.26 13.97 -44.33
N TYR A 215 -8.50 12.76 -43.86
CA TYR A 215 -8.60 12.42 -42.45
C TYR A 215 -7.78 11.14 -42.22
N ASN A 216 -6.80 11.20 -41.32
CA ASN A 216 -6.00 10.05 -40.92
C ASN A 216 -6.53 9.53 -39.57
N THR A 217 -7.09 8.33 -39.59
CA THR A 217 -7.61 7.63 -38.41
C THR A 217 -6.52 7.13 -37.46
N ASP A 218 -5.29 6.89 -37.94
CA ASP A 218 -4.21 6.37 -37.10
C ASP A 218 -3.59 7.47 -36.23
N ASP A 219 -3.47 8.68 -36.80
CA ASP A 219 -2.88 9.85 -36.12
C ASP A 219 -3.93 10.82 -35.55
N TYR A 220 -5.23 10.58 -35.77
CA TYR A 220 -6.31 11.52 -35.41
C TYR A 220 -6.08 12.93 -35.96
N THR A 221 -5.76 13.04 -37.25
CA THR A 221 -5.49 14.34 -37.88
C THR A 221 -6.35 14.58 -39.11
N VAL A 222 -6.88 15.80 -39.22
CA VAL A 222 -7.69 16.26 -40.35
C VAL A 222 -6.92 17.33 -41.12
N THR A 223 -6.88 17.18 -42.45
CA THR A 223 -6.33 18.19 -43.35
C THR A 223 -7.49 18.91 -44.03
N VAL A 224 -7.58 20.21 -43.83
CA VAL A 224 -8.61 21.07 -44.43
C VAL A 224 -7.98 22.02 -45.44
N ARG A 225 -8.80 22.46 -46.39
CA ARG A 225 -8.44 23.43 -47.41
C ARG A 225 -9.31 24.67 -47.28
N LEU A 226 -8.67 25.82 -47.13
CA LEU A 226 -9.32 27.13 -47.05
C LEU A 226 -9.72 27.64 -48.45
N CYS A 227 -10.51 28.71 -48.52
CA CYS A 227 -10.96 29.29 -49.79
C CYS A 227 -9.80 29.85 -50.64
N ASP A 228 -8.69 30.21 -50.01
CA ASP A 228 -7.43 30.62 -50.66
C ASP A 228 -6.62 29.44 -51.22
N ASN A 229 -7.16 28.22 -51.15
CA ASN A 229 -6.56 26.98 -51.62
C ASN A 229 -5.35 26.50 -50.80
N THR A 230 -5.04 27.14 -49.67
CA THR A 230 -4.02 26.66 -48.72
C THR A 230 -4.51 25.43 -47.96
N ARG A 231 -3.59 24.57 -47.54
CA ARG A 231 -3.90 23.35 -46.78
C ARG A 231 -3.32 23.46 -45.38
N HIS A 232 -4.16 23.23 -44.38
CA HIS A 232 -3.78 23.22 -42.98
C HIS A 232 -4.14 21.88 -42.35
N ARG A 233 -3.23 21.36 -41.51
CA ARG A 233 -3.42 20.12 -40.76
C ARG A 233 -3.76 20.47 -39.31
N PHE A 234 -4.79 19.83 -38.77
CA PHE A 234 -5.24 19.98 -37.40
C PHE A 234 -5.39 18.61 -36.76
N ASP A 235 -5.14 18.54 -35.45
CA ASP A 235 -5.49 17.37 -34.64
C ASP A 235 -7.00 17.36 -34.40
N ALA A 236 -7.62 16.19 -34.48
CA ALA A 236 -9.06 16.05 -34.48
C ALA A 236 -9.50 14.74 -33.81
N GLN A 237 -10.31 14.83 -32.76
CA GLN A 237 -10.81 13.66 -32.02
C GLN A 237 -12.09 13.08 -32.65
N GLY A 238 -12.82 13.86 -33.44
CA GLY A 238 -14.02 13.41 -34.16
C GLY A 238 -13.74 12.66 -35.47
N SER A 239 -14.80 12.06 -36.04
CA SER A 239 -14.75 11.45 -37.38
C SER A 239 -15.17 12.46 -38.46
N TYR A 240 -14.29 12.71 -39.43
CA TYR A 240 -14.52 13.70 -40.48
C TYR A 240 -14.67 13.03 -41.84
N ARG A 241 -15.74 13.38 -42.56
CA ARG A 241 -15.93 12.91 -43.94
C ARG A 241 -15.17 13.79 -44.91
N VAL A 242 -14.35 13.19 -45.76
CA VAL A 242 -13.68 13.89 -46.85
C VAL A 242 -14.72 14.55 -47.75
N GLY A 243 -14.51 15.83 -48.09
CA GLY A 243 -15.43 16.66 -48.86
C GLY A 243 -16.43 17.46 -48.04
N SER A 244 -16.58 17.18 -46.73
CA SER A 244 -17.42 18.00 -45.85
C SER A 244 -16.79 19.37 -45.56
N SER A 245 -17.63 20.36 -45.23
CA SER A 245 -17.18 21.69 -44.78
C SER A 245 -17.18 21.77 -43.26
N VAL A 246 -16.08 22.27 -42.69
CA VAL A 246 -15.92 22.46 -41.25
C VAL A 246 -15.50 23.91 -40.98
N PRO A 247 -16.14 24.60 -40.02
CA PRO A 247 -15.76 25.96 -39.66
C PRO A 247 -14.39 26.01 -38.98
N VAL A 248 -13.49 26.84 -39.50
CA VAL A 248 -12.18 27.18 -38.93
C VAL A 248 -12.24 28.62 -38.41
N LEU A 249 -11.79 28.83 -37.18
CA LEU A 249 -11.66 30.14 -36.56
C LEU A 249 -10.24 30.66 -36.79
N MET A 250 -10.14 31.92 -37.23
CA MET A 250 -8.88 32.58 -37.58
C MET A 250 -8.74 33.92 -36.87
N HIS A 251 -7.59 34.17 -36.25
CA HIS A 251 -7.23 35.46 -35.66
C HIS A 251 -5.71 35.68 -35.75
N GLY A 252 -5.26 36.41 -36.78
CA GLY A 252 -3.83 36.50 -37.11
C GLY A 252 -3.25 35.12 -37.43
N ASP A 253 -2.16 34.75 -36.76
CA ASP A 253 -1.51 33.43 -36.91
C ASP A 253 -2.24 32.30 -36.14
N TRP A 254 -3.25 32.64 -35.32
CA TRP A 254 -4.03 31.66 -34.56
C TRP A 254 -5.12 31.06 -35.45
N MET A 255 -5.09 29.73 -35.62
CA MET A 255 -6.08 28.95 -36.35
C MET A 255 -6.49 27.71 -35.57
N ARG A 256 -7.81 27.49 -35.44
CA ARG A 256 -8.40 26.30 -34.77
C ARG A 256 -9.71 25.89 -35.43
N LEU A 257 -10.03 24.60 -35.38
CA LEU A 257 -11.35 24.11 -35.76
C LEU A 257 -12.37 24.54 -34.70
N ALA A 258 -13.52 25.05 -35.11
CA ALA A 258 -14.58 25.45 -34.16
C ALA A 258 -15.25 24.24 -33.48
N THR A 259 -15.08 23.04 -34.05
CA THR A 259 -15.68 21.78 -33.60
C THR A 259 -14.79 20.93 -32.70
N GLU A 260 -13.51 21.31 -32.53
CA GLU A 260 -12.53 20.59 -31.73
C GLU A 260 -12.06 21.43 -30.54
N PRO A 261 -11.54 20.82 -29.46
CA PRO A 261 -10.88 21.55 -28.40
C PRO A 261 -9.69 22.37 -28.96
N TYR A 262 -9.50 23.59 -28.48
CA TYR A 262 -8.46 24.50 -28.98
C TYR A 262 -7.01 24.04 -28.68
N GLY A 263 -6.82 22.94 -27.94
CA GLY A 263 -5.54 22.24 -27.82
C GLY A 263 -5.62 20.97 -26.97
N ASP A 264 -4.69 20.02 -27.20
CA ASP A 264 -4.56 18.84 -26.34
C ASP A 264 -3.90 19.21 -25.01
N ARG A 265 -4.74 19.41 -23.99
CA ARG A 265 -4.31 19.64 -22.60
C ARG A 265 -4.53 18.44 -21.71
N SER A 266 -5.05 17.34 -22.26
CA SER A 266 -5.46 16.13 -21.54
C SER A 266 -4.32 15.57 -20.69
N GLY A 267 -3.11 15.52 -21.25
CA GLY A 267 -1.92 15.05 -20.54
C GLY A 267 -1.53 15.92 -19.33
N ARG A 268 -1.60 17.26 -19.46
CA ARG A 268 -1.32 18.18 -18.35
C ARG A 268 -2.41 18.12 -17.28
N GLN A 269 -3.67 18.05 -17.70
CA GLN A 269 -4.83 17.93 -16.82
C GLN A 269 -4.78 16.63 -16.01
N ALA A 270 -4.56 15.49 -16.66
CA ALA A 270 -4.42 14.19 -15.99
C ALA A 270 -3.25 14.19 -14.99
N LEU A 271 -2.08 14.72 -15.39
CA LEU A 271 -0.93 14.85 -14.50
C LEU A 271 -1.25 15.72 -13.28
N ALA A 272 -1.91 16.86 -13.48
CA ALA A 272 -2.28 17.75 -12.40
C ALA A 272 -3.23 17.08 -11.40
N LEU A 273 -4.22 16.33 -11.88
CA LEU A 273 -5.18 15.61 -11.04
C LEU A 273 -4.54 14.45 -10.27
N VAL A 274 -3.64 13.69 -10.91
CA VAL A 274 -2.85 12.63 -10.24
C VAL A 274 -1.97 13.23 -9.13
N LEU A 275 -1.28 14.34 -9.42
CA LEU A 275 -0.46 15.04 -8.43
C LEU A 275 -1.30 15.62 -7.30
N ALA A 276 -2.50 16.13 -7.59
CA ALA A 276 -3.43 16.61 -6.56
C ALA A 276 -3.89 15.47 -5.65
N GLY A 277 -4.31 14.32 -6.21
CA GLY A 277 -4.71 13.14 -5.44
C GLY A 277 -3.57 12.59 -4.56
N LEU A 278 -2.37 12.47 -5.11
CA LEU A 278 -1.16 12.06 -4.39
C LEU A 278 -0.82 13.09 -3.29
N GLY A 279 -0.83 14.37 -3.63
CA GLY A 279 -0.53 15.49 -2.73
C GLY A 279 -1.47 15.52 -1.53
N VAL A 280 -2.78 15.44 -1.75
CA VAL A 280 -3.80 15.38 -0.69
C VAL A 280 -3.62 14.13 0.19
N THR A 281 -3.30 12.98 -0.42
CA THR A 281 -3.05 11.73 0.34
C THR A 281 -1.84 11.89 1.27
N VAL A 282 -0.72 12.36 0.73
CA VAL A 282 0.53 12.52 1.48
C VAL A 282 0.39 13.61 2.54
N LEU A 283 -0.21 14.76 2.19
CA LEU A 283 -0.48 15.87 3.10
C LEU A 283 -1.42 15.45 4.23
N GLY A 284 -2.55 14.80 3.89
CA GLY A 284 -3.52 14.30 4.87
C GLY A 284 -2.90 13.30 5.84
N SER A 285 -2.08 12.36 5.35
CA SER A 285 -1.34 11.43 6.20
C SER A 285 -0.33 12.14 7.13
N GLY A 286 0.35 13.17 6.64
CA GLY A 286 1.29 13.98 7.40
C GLY A 286 0.60 14.82 8.47
N LEU A 287 -0.54 15.45 8.14
CA LEU A 287 -1.34 16.24 9.07
C LEU A 287 -1.98 15.37 10.14
N LEU A 288 -2.53 14.20 9.78
CA LEU A 288 -3.14 13.29 10.76
C LEU A 288 -2.10 12.69 11.70
N SER A 289 -0.94 12.26 11.21
CA SER A 289 0.17 11.82 12.06
C SER A 289 0.65 12.94 12.98
N ARG A 290 0.88 14.14 12.44
CA ARG A 290 1.27 15.29 13.27
C ARG A 290 0.21 15.63 14.32
N ARG A 291 -1.08 15.63 13.97
CA ARG A 291 -2.17 15.89 14.92
C ARG A 291 -2.22 14.83 16.02
N ARG A 292 -2.04 13.55 15.68
CA ARG A 292 -2.02 12.44 16.64
C ARG A 292 -0.80 12.53 17.57
N ALA A 293 0.38 12.80 17.03
CA ALA A 293 1.60 12.99 17.81
C ALA A 293 1.48 14.19 18.77
N VAL A 294 1.00 15.33 18.25
CA VAL A 294 0.79 16.53 19.07
C VAL A 294 -0.24 16.28 20.16
N ALA A 295 -1.33 15.55 19.87
CA ALA A 295 -2.33 15.20 20.88
C ALA A 295 -1.76 14.29 21.98
N LEU A 296 -0.81 13.41 21.65
CA LEU A 296 -0.15 12.51 22.60
C LEU A 296 0.77 13.28 23.58
N HIS A 297 1.40 14.37 23.12
CA HIS A 297 2.36 15.13 23.92
C HIS A 297 1.81 16.41 24.56
N ARG A 298 0.70 16.99 24.05
CA ARG A 298 0.15 18.25 24.58
C ARG A 298 -0.71 18.09 25.83
N ALA A 299 -1.31 16.92 26.05
CA ALA A 299 -2.21 16.69 27.15
C ALA A 299 -1.82 15.41 27.89
N PRO A 300 -2.12 15.30 29.20
CA PRO A 300 -2.02 14.03 29.91
C PRO A 300 -2.80 12.93 29.18
N VAL A 301 -2.18 11.77 29.00
CA VAL A 301 -2.75 10.63 28.27
C VAL A 301 -3.02 9.47 29.24
N PRO A 302 -4.02 8.60 28.97
CA PRO A 302 -4.27 7.44 29.82
C PRO A 302 -3.04 6.52 29.85
N VAL A 303 -2.73 5.97 31.04
CA VAL A 303 -1.61 5.04 31.23
C VAL A 303 -2.09 3.71 31.79
N LEU A 304 -1.67 2.62 31.15
CA LEU A 304 -2.00 1.26 31.54
C LEU A 304 -0.73 0.43 31.76
N ARG A 305 -0.69 -0.39 32.82
CA ARG A 305 0.34 -1.43 33.03
C ARG A 305 0.00 -2.66 32.18
N VAL A 306 0.97 -3.12 31.41
CA VAL A 306 0.83 -4.25 30.48
C VAL A 306 2.07 -5.15 30.56
N LEU A 307 1.95 -6.36 30.01
CA LEU A 307 3.09 -7.25 29.78
C LEU A 307 3.47 -7.21 28.31
N THR A 308 4.76 -7.24 27.98
CA THR A 308 5.23 -7.10 26.59
C THR A 308 6.32 -8.09 26.27
N ARG A 309 6.33 -8.56 25.02
CA ARG A 309 7.37 -9.44 24.47
C ARG A 309 7.71 -9.01 23.05
N HIS A 310 8.99 -8.93 22.72
CA HIS A 310 9.40 -8.76 21.33
C HIS A 310 9.62 -10.12 20.67
N ASP A 311 8.84 -10.43 19.63
CA ASP A 311 8.94 -11.65 18.83
C ASP A 311 8.81 -11.32 17.33
N GLN A 312 9.70 -11.89 16.50
CA GLN A 312 9.67 -11.75 15.03
C GLN A 312 9.65 -10.31 14.50
N GLY A 313 10.39 -9.39 15.16
CA GLY A 313 10.38 -7.98 14.79
C GLY A 313 9.06 -7.28 15.09
N ARG A 314 8.22 -7.83 15.97
CA ARG A 314 7.00 -7.21 16.49
C ARG A 314 6.98 -7.21 18.00
N THR A 315 6.43 -6.16 18.58
CA THR A 315 6.13 -6.09 20.00
C THR A 315 4.70 -6.60 20.20
N GLU A 316 4.57 -7.70 20.93
CA GLU A 316 3.30 -8.25 21.40
C GLU A 316 3.01 -7.73 22.81
N ILE A 317 1.79 -7.23 23.02
CA ILE A 317 1.32 -6.71 24.30
C ILE A 317 0.25 -7.65 24.84
N PHE A 318 0.39 -8.04 26.10
CA PHE A 318 -0.46 -8.93 26.87
C PHE A 318 -1.12 -8.15 28.01
N ALA A 319 -2.25 -8.66 28.48
CA ALA A 319 -2.86 -8.16 29.71
C ALA A 319 -1.92 -8.37 30.91
N ALA A 320 -2.01 -7.51 31.91
CA ALA A 320 -1.13 -7.52 33.08
C ALA A 320 -1.22 -8.84 33.90
N ASP A 321 -2.36 -9.52 33.81
CA ASP A 321 -2.67 -10.79 34.48
C ASP A 321 -2.42 -12.04 33.60
N ASP A 322 -2.05 -11.88 32.31
CA ASP A 322 -1.72 -13.00 31.41
C ASP A 322 -0.23 -13.34 31.44
N THR A 323 0.23 -13.80 32.61
CA THR A 323 1.64 -14.19 32.85
C THR A 323 2.04 -15.44 32.06
N ALA A 324 1.08 -16.25 31.62
CA ALA A 324 1.30 -17.43 30.79
C ALA A 324 1.56 -17.07 29.31
N THR A 325 1.41 -15.80 28.91
CA THR A 325 1.64 -15.29 27.53
C THR A 325 0.77 -15.98 26.48
N LEU A 326 -0.43 -16.40 26.86
CA LEU A 326 -1.26 -17.24 26.00
C LEU A 326 -2.06 -16.41 24.99
N ARG A 327 -2.36 -15.14 25.30
CA ARG A 327 -3.31 -14.33 24.53
C ARG A 327 -2.77 -12.91 24.32
N PRO A 328 -1.98 -12.66 23.25
CA PRO A 328 -1.58 -11.30 22.92
C PRO A 328 -2.83 -10.47 22.58
N VAL A 329 -2.94 -9.31 23.20
CA VAL A 329 -4.06 -8.37 23.04
C VAL A 329 -3.85 -7.48 21.82
N LEU A 330 -2.59 -7.09 21.55
CA LEU A 330 -2.22 -6.28 20.39
C LEU A 330 -0.76 -6.49 19.98
N SER A 331 -0.46 -6.21 18.71
CA SER A 331 0.90 -6.28 18.16
C SER A 331 1.19 -5.10 17.24
N TYR A 332 2.42 -4.61 17.28
CA TYR A 332 2.92 -3.59 16.35
C TYR A 332 4.39 -3.85 15.98
N GLU A 333 4.86 -3.28 14.88
CA GLU A 333 6.28 -3.33 14.49
C GLU A 333 7.02 -2.16 15.16
N PRO A 334 7.94 -2.42 16.11
CA PRO A 334 8.76 -1.40 16.75
C PRO A 334 9.81 -0.86 15.77
N HIS A 335 10.36 0.31 16.09
CA HIS A 335 11.42 0.92 15.27
C HIS A 335 12.77 0.19 15.40
N THR A 336 12.92 -0.63 16.45
CA THR A 336 14.13 -1.35 16.84
C THR A 336 13.87 -2.86 16.87
N ARG A 337 14.72 -3.65 16.21
CA ARG A 337 14.57 -5.11 16.02
C ARG A 337 15.30 -5.94 17.09
N THR A 338 15.24 -5.55 18.36
CA THR A 338 15.85 -6.31 19.46
C THR A 338 14.83 -7.24 20.12
N ARG A 339 15.23 -8.50 20.32
CA ARG A 339 14.43 -9.52 21.01
C ARG A 339 14.50 -9.30 22.53
N THR A 340 13.39 -9.40 23.23
CA THR A 340 13.32 -9.26 24.70
C THR A 340 12.41 -10.32 25.31
N ALA A 341 12.76 -10.78 26.52
CA ALA A 341 11.90 -11.65 27.35
C ALA A 341 10.56 -10.96 27.68
N LEU A 342 9.61 -11.70 28.25
CA LEU A 342 8.35 -11.11 28.75
C LEU A 342 8.67 -10.13 29.90
N ARG A 343 8.23 -8.88 29.77
CA ARG A 343 8.55 -7.83 30.74
C ARG A 343 7.37 -6.91 31.00
N GLN A 344 7.35 -6.28 32.17
CA GLN A 344 6.39 -5.23 32.48
C GLN A 344 6.68 -3.98 31.66
N ALA A 345 5.60 -3.34 31.19
CA ALA A 345 5.67 -2.09 30.47
C ALA A 345 4.49 -1.18 30.80
N LEU A 346 4.67 0.11 30.53
CA LEU A 346 3.63 1.12 30.59
C LEU A 346 3.21 1.50 29.18
N LEU A 347 1.91 1.44 28.94
CA LEU A 347 1.27 1.84 27.70
C LEU A 347 0.68 3.23 27.85
N TYR A 348 1.22 4.20 27.12
CA TYR A 348 0.74 5.59 27.09
C TYR A 348 -0.15 5.81 25.87
N GLY A 349 -1.36 6.33 26.11
CA GLY A 349 -2.35 6.63 25.07
C GLY A 349 -3.43 5.56 24.93
N ALA A 350 -4.37 5.81 24.01
CA ALA A 350 -5.52 4.93 23.82
C ALA A 350 -5.35 4.01 22.60
N PRO A 351 -5.09 2.70 22.79
CA PRO A 351 -4.93 1.77 21.67
C PRO A 351 -6.20 1.73 20.83
N ARG A 352 -6.05 2.02 19.54
CA ARG A 352 -7.09 1.95 18.51
C ARG A 352 -6.43 1.76 17.15
N GLU A 353 -7.16 1.22 16.18
CA GLU A 353 -6.64 1.07 14.82
C GLU A 353 -6.12 2.42 14.27
N GLY A 354 -4.84 2.49 13.92
CA GLY A 354 -4.17 3.71 13.43
C GLY A 354 -3.85 4.78 14.50
N GLY A 355 -4.08 4.50 15.78
CA GLY A 355 -3.59 5.35 16.88
C GLY A 355 -2.07 5.35 17.00
N GLU A 356 -1.52 6.39 17.62
CA GLU A 356 -0.11 6.41 18.05
C GLU A 356 -0.05 6.06 19.54
N LEU A 357 0.95 5.26 19.92
CA LEU A 357 1.19 4.86 21.31
C LEU A 357 2.67 5.02 21.62
N ILE A 358 2.95 5.24 22.91
CA ILE A 358 4.29 5.14 23.48
C ILE A 358 4.28 3.97 24.46
N LEU A 359 5.27 3.09 24.34
CA LEU A 359 5.52 1.98 25.24
C LEU A 359 6.81 2.24 26.00
N ALA A 360 6.75 2.31 27.32
CA ALA A 360 7.94 2.29 28.16
C ALA A 360 8.09 0.90 28.76
N SER A 361 9.15 0.16 28.39
CA SER A 361 9.39 -1.22 28.84
C SER A 361 10.72 -1.33 29.58
N ALA A 362 10.80 -2.20 30.59
CA ALA A 362 12.06 -2.43 31.30
C ALA A 362 13.05 -3.26 30.45
N THR A 363 14.34 -2.93 30.50
CA THR A 363 15.43 -3.71 29.93
C THR A 363 15.91 -4.78 30.93
N GLU A 364 16.67 -5.77 30.45
CA GLU A 364 17.33 -6.76 31.32
C GLU A 364 18.33 -6.11 32.30
N SER A 365 18.88 -4.96 31.93
CA SER A 365 19.78 -4.16 32.76
C SER A 365 19.06 -3.28 33.79
N GLY A 366 17.73 -3.38 33.90
CA GLY A 366 16.93 -2.53 34.81
C GLY A 366 16.74 -1.09 34.34
N GLN A 367 17.19 -0.74 33.14
CA GLN A 367 16.91 0.55 32.51
C GLN A 367 15.56 0.54 31.81
N TRP A 368 15.01 1.71 31.49
CA TRP A 368 13.73 1.79 30.78
C TRP A 368 13.94 2.21 29.32
N LEU A 369 13.36 1.41 28.41
CA LEU A 369 13.34 1.66 26.97
C LEU A 369 11.97 2.24 26.59
N VAL A 370 12.00 3.44 26.02
CA VAL A 370 10.81 4.14 25.50
C VAL A 370 10.74 3.95 23.98
N GLU A 371 9.66 3.35 23.50
CA GLU A 371 9.41 3.11 22.09
C GLU A 371 8.11 3.77 21.62
N GLY A 372 8.13 4.34 20.41
CA GLY A 372 6.93 4.81 19.72
C GLY A 372 6.48 3.82 18.65
N THR A 373 5.17 3.73 18.41
CA THR A 373 4.62 2.92 17.31
C THR A 373 5.13 3.41 15.95
N ALA A 374 5.83 2.55 15.20
CA ALA A 374 6.27 2.85 13.83
C ALA A 374 5.25 2.43 12.76
N SER A 375 4.24 1.64 13.13
CA SER A 375 3.22 1.05 12.26
C SER A 375 1.83 1.09 12.92
N PRO A 376 0.74 0.94 12.13
CA PRO A 376 -0.60 0.87 12.68
C PRO A 376 -0.77 -0.31 13.66
N ILE A 377 -1.38 -0.04 14.82
CA ILE A 377 -1.70 -1.06 15.84
C ILE A 377 -2.63 -2.13 15.25
N ARG A 378 -2.27 -3.40 15.44
CA ARG A 378 -3.07 -4.56 15.03
C ARG A 378 -3.59 -5.31 16.24
N HIS A 379 -4.84 -5.77 16.19
CA HIS A 379 -5.41 -6.65 17.21
C HIS A 379 -4.62 -7.97 17.31
N GLY A 380 -4.30 -8.37 18.54
CA GLY A 380 -3.82 -9.70 18.86
C GLY A 380 -4.99 -10.66 18.94
N SER A 381 -4.75 -11.94 18.65
CA SER A 381 -5.80 -12.95 18.54
C SER A 381 -5.95 -13.70 19.85
N PRO A 382 -7.11 -13.61 20.54
CA PRO A 382 -7.51 -14.64 21.48
C PRO A 382 -7.98 -15.83 20.63
N ASP A 383 -7.43 -17.03 20.85
CA ASP A 383 -8.11 -18.34 20.74
C ASP A 383 -7.07 -19.46 20.56
N GLY A 384 -6.54 -19.90 21.70
CA GLY A 384 -6.25 -21.31 21.92
C GLY A 384 -7.52 -21.97 22.44
N THR A 385 -7.96 -23.04 21.78
CA THR A 385 -9.10 -23.95 22.08
C THR A 385 -10.47 -23.64 21.44
N GLY A 386 -10.83 -24.44 20.43
CA GLY A 386 -12.11 -25.20 20.39
C GLY A 386 -13.38 -24.63 19.73
N LYS A 387 -13.58 -24.97 18.44
CA LYS A 387 -14.86 -25.22 17.71
C LYS A 387 -15.72 -24.03 17.18
N PRO A 388 -16.56 -24.25 16.12
CA PRO A 388 -16.43 -23.55 14.84
C PRO A 388 -17.57 -22.59 14.51
N GLY A 389 -17.22 -21.43 13.94
CA GLY A 389 -18.19 -20.53 13.32
C GLY A 389 -17.62 -19.14 13.09
N VAL A 390 -17.12 -18.91 11.88
CA VAL A 390 -16.77 -17.61 11.28
C VAL A 390 -15.35 -17.07 11.58
N TYR A 391 -14.50 -17.48 10.63
CA TYR A 391 -13.09 -17.22 10.34
C TYR A 391 -12.64 -15.74 10.25
N ARG A 392 -11.40 -15.47 10.70
CA ARG A 392 -10.53 -14.42 10.11
C ARG A 392 -9.10 -14.97 9.86
N PRO A 393 -8.47 -14.66 8.72
CA PRO A 393 -7.45 -15.50 8.05
C PRO A 393 -6.00 -15.25 8.48
N GLY A 394 -5.73 -14.29 9.37
CA GLY A 394 -4.38 -13.79 9.61
C GLY A 394 -3.62 -14.57 10.67
N THR A 395 -4.12 -14.57 11.90
CA THR A 395 -3.39 -15.02 13.10
C THR A 395 -3.48 -16.53 13.32
N ALA A 396 -4.64 -17.15 13.04
CA ALA A 396 -4.76 -18.61 13.01
C ALA A 396 -3.87 -19.21 11.92
N ARG A 397 -3.71 -18.51 10.79
CA ARG A 397 -2.80 -18.91 9.72
C ARG A 397 -1.35 -18.75 10.15
N THR A 398 -0.97 -17.67 10.83
CA THR A 398 0.39 -17.51 11.36
C THR A 398 0.72 -18.52 12.45
N ALA A 399 -0.22 -18.81 13.36
CA ALA A 399 -0.05 -19.81 14.42
C ALA A 399 -0.03 -21.24 13.87
N ALA A 400 -0.93 -21.58 12.93
CA ALA A 400 -0.91 -22.84 12.21
C ALA A 400 0.34 -22.97 11.35
N HIS A 401 0.79 -21.89 10.72
CA HIS A 401 2.06 -21.84 9.98
C HIS A 401 3.25 -22.03 10.92
N ARG A 402 3.21 -21.47 12.14
CA ARG A 402 4.24 -21.69 13.17
C ARG A 402 4.27 -23.14 13.63
N ARG A 403 3.11 -23.74 13.92
CA ARG A 403 3.00 -25.17 14.27
C ARG A 403 3.45 -26.08 13.12
N ALA A 404 3.06 -25.75 11.89
CA ALA A 404 3.47 -26.49 10.70
C ALA A 404 4.96 -26.30 10.39
N ALA A 405 5.53 -25.12 10.65
CA ALA A 405 6.96 -24.87 10.54
C ALA A 405 7.73 -25.67 11.60
N GLU A 406 7.26 -25.67 12.84
CA GLU A 406 7.87 -26.45 13.92
C GLU A 406 7.75 -27.96 13.66
N ALA A 407 6.58 -28.46 13.22
CA ALA A 407 6.41 -29.85 12.81
C ALA A 407 7.39 -30.23 11.70
N ARG A 408 7.58 -29.37 10.70
CA ARG A 408 8.57 -29.60 9.64
C ARG A 408 10.02 -29.60 10.16
N VAL A 409 10.34 -28.80 11.17
CA VAL A 409 11.66 -28.85 11.84
C VAL A 409 11.82 -30.18 12.56
N GLN A 410 10.80 -30.66 13.26
CA GLN A 410 10.83 -31.97 13.94
C GLN A 410 10.94 -33.12 12.93
N ASP A 411 10.16 -33.09 11.85
CA ASP A 411 10.26 -34.06 10.75
C ASP A 411 11.66 -34.04 10.13
N ALA A 412 12.24 -32.85 9.93
CA ALA A 412 13.59 -32.70 9.41
C ALA A 412 14.66 -33.22 10.39
N LEU A 413 14.50 -33.00 11.70
CA LEU A 413 15.39 -33.57 12.73
C LEU A 413 15.31 -35.10 12.73
N ALA A 414 14.12 -35.68 12.59
CA ALA A 414 13.92 -37.12 12.56
C ALA A 414 14.42 -37.78 11.26
N ALA A 415 14.31 -37.09 10.12
CA ALA A 415 14.62 -37.64 8.81
C ALA A 415 16.04 -37.34 8.31
N MET A 416 16.69 -36.28 8.80
CA MET A 416 18.03 -35.92 8.31
C MET A 416 19.10 -36.84 8.86
N THR A 417 19.81 -37.48 7.96
CA THR A 417 21.10 -38.12 8.23
C THR A 417 22.22 -37.12 7.99
N ARG A 418 23.32 -37.26 8.73
CA ARG A 418 24.52 -36.42 8.58
C ARG A 418 24.93 -36.27 7.11
N ALA A 419 25.01 -35.03 6.63
CA ALA A 419 25.37 -34.74 5.25
C ALA A 419 26.87 -35.00 5.00
N THR A 420 27.18 -35.80 3.98
CA THR A 420 28.55 -36.12 3.55
C THR A 420 29.18 -35.03 2.67
N GLY A 421 28.39 -34.04 2.23
CA GLY A 421 28.85 -32.93 1.38
C GLY A 421 27.99 -31.67 1.50
N PRO A 422 28.31 -30.60 0.74
CA PRO A 422 27.63 -29.31 0.84
C PRO A 422 26.13 -29.41 0.46
N VAL A 423 25.26 -28.91 1.33
CA VAL A 423 23.81 -28.91 1.09
C VAL A 423 23.42 -27.64 0.34
N ARG A 424 22.65 -27.77 -0.74
CA ARG A 424 22.30 -26.67 -1.64
C ARG A 424 20.78 -26.53 -1.77
N TRP A 425 20.26 -25.35 -1.47
CA TRP A 425 18.87 -24.97 -1.72
C TRP A 425 18.78 -23.94 -2.83
N GLN A 426 17.79 -24.12 -3.72
CA GLN A 426 17.56 -23.25 -4.87
C GLN A 426 16.09 -23.17 -5.22
N ALA A 427 15.71 -22.12 -5.96
CA ALA A 427 14.37 -21.94 -6.49
C ALA A 427 13.83 -23.22 -7.18
N GLY A 428 12.58 -23.55 -6.86
CA GLY A 428 11.88 -24.66 -7.50
C GLY A 428 11.47 -24.35 -8.95
N PRO A 429 11.20 -25.37 -9.78
CA PRO A 429 10.75 -25.16 -11.15
C PRO A 429 9.44 -24.36 -11.22
N VAL A 430 8.52 -24.55 -10.26
CA VAL A 430 7.27 -23.78 -10.16
C VAL A 430 7.54 -22.28 -9.94
N ALA A 431 8.42 -21.93 -9.01
CA ALA A 431 8.79 -20.53 -8.76
C ALA A 431 9.45 -19.90 -9.99
N ARG A 432 10.27 -20.66 -10.73
CA ARG A 432 10.87 -20.21 -11.99
C ARG A 432 9.83 -19.98 -13.09
N SER A 433 8.88 -20.89 -13.25
CA SER A 433 7.80 -20.74 -14.24
C SER A 433 6.87 -19.56 -13.93
N VAL A 434 6.54 -19.34 -12.65
CA VAL A 434 5.73 -18.19 -12.22
C VAL A 434 6.48 -16.87 -12.46
N GLY A 435 7.75 -16.80 -12.06
CA GLY A 435 8.59 -15.63 -12.32
C GLY A 435 8.69 -15.31 -13.81
N ALA A 436 8.91 -16.32 -14.65
CA ALA A 436 8.94 -16.16 -16.10
C ALA A 436 7.59 -15.71 -16.67
N ALA A 437 6.47 -16.30 -16.24
CA ALA A 437 5.13 -15.90 -16.69
C ALA A 437 4.80 -14.45 -16.30
N LEU A 438 5.16 -14.03 -15.08
CA LEU A 438 4.97 -12.65 -14.63
C LEU A 438 5.82 -11.66 -15.44
N ILE A 439 7.05 -12.04 -15.83
CA ILE A 439 7.88 -11.24 -16.74
C ILE A 439 7.19 -11.12 -18.10
N VAL A 440 6.68 -12.21 -18.67
CA VAL A 440 5.95 -12.19 -19.96
C VAL A 440 4.70 -11.31 -19.90
N VAL A 441 3.89 -11.44 -18.84
CA VAL A 441 2.70 -10.58 -18.62
C VAL A 441 3.11 -9.11 -18.50
N THR A 442 4.22 -8.82 -17.81
CA THR A 442 4.74 -7.45 -17.69
C THR A 442 5.16 -6.92 -19.06
N ILE A 443 5.87 -7.71 -19.86
CA ILE A 443 6.26 -7.33 -21.24
C ILE A 443 5.01 -7.09 -22.10
N MET A 444 3.98 -7.93 -21.96
CA MET A 444 2.71 -7.76 -22.68
C MET A 444 1.97 -6.48 -22.27
N LEU A 445 1.96 -6.16 -20.98
CA LEU A 445 1.39 -4.90 -20.45
C LEU A 445 2.21 -3.66 -20.84
N LEU A 446 3.49 -3.82 -21.18
CA LEU A 446 4.33 -2.78 -21.77
C LEU A 446 4.12 -2.61 -23.28
N GLY A 447 3.54 -3.60 -23.98
CA GLY A 447 3.28 -3.56 -25.43
C GLY A 447 2.54 -2.30 -25.93
N PRO A 448 1.54 -1.77 -25.21
CA PRO A 448 0.88 -0.50 -25.56
C PRO A 448 1.82 0.71 -25.60
N LEU A 449 2.91 0.72 -24.82
CA LEU A 449 3.90 1.82 -24.83
C LEU A 449 4.77 1.84 -26.09
N PHE A 450 4.87 0.70 -26.78
CA PHE A 450 5.67 0.54 -28.00
C PHE A 450 4.83 0.65 -29.27
N THR A 451 3.50 0.62 -29.16
CA THR A 451 2.56 0.67 -30.29
C THR A 451 1.81 1.99 -30.40
N GLY A 452 1.75 2.80 -29.33
CA GLY A 452 1.26 4.18 -29.35
C GLY A 452 2.37 5.21 -29.07
N SER A 453 2.03 6.50 -29.07
CA SER A 453 2.91 7.59 -28.63
C SER A 453 2.88 7.71 -27.09
N PRO A 454 3.89 7.19 -26.36
CA PRO A 454 3.86 7.20 -24.91
C PRO A 454 3.96 8.63 -24.40
N THR A 455 3.08 9.00 -23.46
CA THR A 455 3.20 10.31 -22.81
C THR A 455 4.48 10.33 -21.96
N TRP A 456 5.20 11.45 -21.93
CA TRP A 456 6.51 11.55 -21.28
C TRP A 456 6.53 11.10 -19.80
N TRP A 457 5.39 11.16 -19.08
CA TRP A 457 5.25 10.69 -17.69
C TRP A 457 5.05 9.17 -17.55
N GLN A 458 4.62 8.49 -18.62
CA GLN A 458 4.50 7.03 -18.64
C GLN A 458 5.89 6.37 -18.66
N LEU A 459 6.87 7.01 -19.31
CA LEU A 459 8.24 6.52 -19.41
C LEU A 459 8.89 6.26 -18.03
N PRO A 460 8.95 7.21 -17.07
CA PRO A 460 9.54 6.94 -15.76
C PRO A 460 8.72 5.96 -14.92
N PHE A 461 7.38 5.97 -15.00
CA PHE A 461 6.52 5.03 -14.28
C PHE A 461 6.81 3.58 -14.69
N TRP A 462 6.83 3.32 -16.00
CA TRP A 462 7.11 1.99 -16.55
C TRP A 462 8.59 1.62 -16.46
N SER A 463 9.52 2.56 -16.59
CA SER A 463 10.96 2.28 -16.46
C SER A 463 11.31 1.90 -15.01
N VAL A 464 10.93 2.72 -14.03
CA VAL A 464 11.29 2.48 -12.62
C VAL A 464 10.44 1.36 -12.03
N GLY A 465 9.13 1.39 -12.26
CA GLY A 465 8.20 0.38 -11.77
C GLY A 465 8.44 -0.99 -12.42
N GLY A 466 8.65 -1.02 -13.74
CA GLY A 466 8.99 -2.23 -14.48
C GLY A 466 10.33 -2.81 -14.08
N LEU A 467 11.39 -1.98 -13.95
CA LEU A 467 12.71 -2.45 -13.51
C LEU A 467 12.66 -3.01 -12.08
N TYR A 468 11.94 -2.35 -11.17
CA TYR A 468 11.70 -2.86 -9.82
C TYR A 468 10.96 -4.21 -9.85
N TRP A 469 9.91 -4.33 -10.66
CA TRP A 469 9.11 -5.55 -10.76
C TRP A 469 9.89 -6.72 -11.38
N VAL A 470 10.66 -6.47 -12.43
CA VAL A 470 11.58 -7.46 -13.03
C VAL A 470 12.63 -7.88 -12.01
N SER A 471 13.17 -6.94 -11.22
CA SER A 471 14.10 -7.26 -10.13
C SER A 471 13.50 -8.20 -9.08
N VAL A 472 12.23 -7.99 -8.71
CA VAL A 472 11.49 -8.90 -7.81
C VAL A 472 11.35 -10.29 -8.43
N CYS A 473 10.96 -10.39 -9.71
CA CYS A 473 10.82 -11.66 -10.42
C CYS A 473 12.16 -12.41 -10.52
N LEU A 474 13.25 -11.70 -10.84
CA LEU A 474 14.59 -12.30 -10.92
C LEU A 474 15.08 -12.81 -9.56
N ARG A 475 14.84 -12.07 -8.48
CA ARG A 475 15.16 -12.52 -7.11
C ARG A 475 14.44 -13.83 -6.76
N MET A 476 13.18 -13.95 -7.17
CA MET A 476 12.39 -15.17 -6.98
C MET A 476 12.96 -16.38 -7.75
N MET A 477 13.61 -16.15 -8.90
CA MET A 477 14.16 -17.21 -9.77
C MET A 477 15.59 -17.65 -9.42
N ILE A 478 16.42 -16.73 -8.92
CA ILE A 478 17.89 -16.88 -8.86
C ILE A 478 18.41 -17.20 -7.45
N TRP A 479 17.57 -17.07 -6.41
CA TRP A 479 18.02 -17.31 -5.03
C TRP A 479 18.65 -18.71 -4.85
N ARG A 480 19.77 -18.73 -4.15
CA ARG A 480 20.53 -19.94 -3.83
C ARG A 480 21.19 -19.82 -2.47
N ILE A 481 21.04 -20.84 -1.65
CA ILE A 481 21.69 -20.97 -0.35
C ILE A 481 22.56 -22.22 -0.38
N THR A 482 23.80 -22.12 0.06
CA THR A 482 24.68 -23.29 0.21
C THR A 482 25.24 -23.36 1.63
N ALA A 483 25.04 -24.49 2.29
CA ALA A 483 25.64 -24.79 3.60
C ALA A 483 26.95 -25.56 3.42
N ASP A 484 27.99 -25.10 4.12
CA ASP A 484 29.28 -25.77 4.26
C ASP A 484 29.69 -25.88 5.74
N SER A 485 30.90 -26.35 5.99
CA SER A 485 31.48 -26.49 7.35
C SER A 485 31.60 -25.15 8.08
N ASN A 486 31.87 -24.06 7.35
CA ASN A 486 32.15 -22.76 7.92
C ASN A 486 30.89 -21.92 8.14
N GLY A 487 29.82 -22.16 7.37
CA GLY A 487 28.58 -21.41 7.50
C GLY A 487 27.58 -21.60 6.37
N LEU A 488 26.75 -20.58 6.20
CA LEU A 488 25.78 -20.45 5.12
C LEU A 488 26.22 -19.37 4.15
N HIS A 489 26.23 -19.69 2.86
CA HIS A 489 26.39 -18.70 1.79
C HIS A 489 25.03 -18.40 1.19
N VAL A 490 24.57 -17.17 1.37
CA VAL A 490 23.32 -16.66 0.80
C VAL A 490 23.64 -15.84 -0.43
N ARG A 491 23.32 -16.37 -1.61
CA ARG A 491 23.52 -15.66 -2.87
C ARG A 491 22.30 -14.79 -3.19
N GLY A 492 22.47 -13.48 -3.05
CA GLY A 492 21.54 -12.48 -3.57
C GLY A 492 21.77 -12.19 -5.06
N LEU A 493 21.00 -11.25 -5.60
CA LEU A 493 21.08 -10.87 -7.02
C LEU A 493 22.45 -10.28 -7.40
N TRP A 494 23.11 -9.59 -6.45
CA TRP A 494 24.35 -8.84 -6.68
C TRP A 494 25.50 -9.19 -5.72
N ARG A 495 25.22 -9.80 -4.57
CA ARG A 495 26.23 -10.11 -3.54
C ARG A 495 25.95 -11.48 -2.93
N THR A 496 27.03 -12.17 -2.56
CA THR A 496 26.98 -13.40 -1.76
C THR A 496 27.37 -13.04 -0.33
N ALA A 497 26.47 -13.24 0.63
CA ALA A 497 26.75 -13.04 2.04
C ALA A 497 27.16 -14.38 2.68
N HIS A 498 28.30 -14.40 3.37
CA HIS A 498 28.73 -15.54 4.18
C HIS A 498 28.30 -15.31 5.64
N LEU A 499 27.60 -16.30 6.21
CA LEU A 499 27.07 -16.26 7.57
C LEU A 499 27.68 -17.43 8.36
N PRO A 500 28.61 -17.17 9.29
CA PRO A 500 29.21 -18.22 10.10
C PRO A 500 28.15 -18.96 10.94
N TRP A 501 28.28 -20.29 11.10
CA TRP A 501 27.34 -21.06 11.92
C TRP A 501 27.24 -20.57 13.38
N ALA A 502 28.29 -19.93 13.90
CA ALA A 502 28.29 -19.32 15.22
C ALA A 502 27.24 -18.20 15.34
N ASP A 503 26.99 -17.47 14.26
CA ASP A 503 26.11 -16.32 14.24
C ASP A 503 24.68 -16.67 13.86
N VAL A 504 24.45 -17.85 13.27
CA VAL A 504 23.13 -18.29 12.80
C VAL A 504 22.32 -18.95 13.93
N ILE A 505 21.11 -18.43 14.17
CA ILE A 505 20.15 -18.95 15.17
C ILE A 505 19.08 -19.85 14.52
N GLY A 506 18.83 -19.68 13.22
CA GLY A 506 17.89 -20.50 12.47
C GLY A 506 17.43 -19.81 11.20
N ALA A 507 16.41 -20.34 10.53
CA ALA A 507 15.82 -19.73 9.35
C ALA A 507 14.30 -19.77 9.43
N VAL A 508 13.62 -18.71 8.96
CA VAL A 508 12.17 -18.61 8.98
C VAL A 508 11.64 -18.23 7.61
N TYR A 509 10.61 -18.97 7.19
CA TYR A 509 9.80 -18.64 6.03
C TYR A 509 8.53 -17.92 6.48
N THR A 510 8.24 -16.76 5.89
CA THR A 510 7.09 -15.93 6.25
C THR A 510 5.87 -16.28 5.40
N PRO A 511 4.64 -16.03 5.90
CA PRO A 511 3.42 -16.17 5.11
C PRO A 511 3.39 -15.32 3.83
N GLU A 512 4.15 -14.23 3.82
CA GLU A 512 4.35 -13.30 2.70
C GLU A 512 5.30 -13.85 1.62
N GLY A 513 5.88 -15.03 1.83
CA GLY A 513 6.74 -15.71 0.86
C GLY A 513 8.21 -15.33 0.95
N GLU A 514 8.62 -14.66 2.04
CA GLU A 514 10.02 -14.29 2.28
C GLU A 514 10.75 -15.34 3.10
N LEU A 515 12.01 -15.60 2.76
CA LEU A 515 12.91 -16.44 3.54
C LEU A 515 13.98 -15.56 4.20
N ILE A 516 14.12 -15.69 5.52
CA ILE A 516 15.03 -14.90 6.33
C ILE A 516 15.90 -15.83 7.17
N VAL A 517 17.22 -15.69 7.07
CA VAL A 517 18.18 -16.37 7.95
C VAL A 517 18.40 -15.49 9.17
N ARG A 518 18.17 -16.04 10.36
CA ARG A 518 18.22 -15.32 11.63
C ARG A 518 19.61 -15.37 12.23
N CYS A 519 20.10 -14.22 12.65
CA CYS A 519 21.42 -14.07 13.25
C CYS A 519 21.34 -13.66 14.73
N ARG A 520 22.48 -13.73 15.44
CA ARG A 520 22.60 -13.35 16.86
C ARG A 520 22.37 -11.86 17.07
N THR A 521 22.03 -11.46 18.30
CA THR A 521 21.53 -10.12 18.69
C THR A 521 22.38 -8.90 18.28
N ASN A 522 23.63 -9.10 17.82
CA ASN A 522 24.54 -8.06 17.34
C ASN A 522 24.86 -8.14 15.83
N VAL A 523 24.23 -9.05 15.09
CA VAL A 523 24.44 -9.26 13.65
C VAL A 523 23.10 -9.11 12.94
N ASP A 524 23.05 -8.30 11.88
CA ASP A 524 21.83 -8.09 11.10
C ASP A 524 21.32 -9.40 10.49
N ASP A 525 20.01 -9.64 10.61
CA ASP A 525 19.35 -10.75 9.92
C ASP A 525 19.58 -10.64 8.40
N ALA A 526 19.87 -11.77 7.75
CA ALA A 526 20.14 -11.81 6.33
C ALA A 526 18.86 -12.17 5.54
N PRO A 527 18.23 -11.20 4.83
CA PRO A 527 17.09 -11.51 3.99
C PRO A 527 17.56 -12.23 2.72
N VAL A 528 17.00 -13.41 2.46
CA VAL A 528 17.18 -14.12 1.18
C VAL A 528 16.28 -13.51 0.11
N GLY A 529 15.15 -12.91 0.52
CA GLY A 529 14.18 -12.20 -0.33
C GLY A 529 12.86 -12.93 -0.47
N SER A 530 12.03 -12.51 -1.44
CA SER A 530 10.81 -13.22 -1.83
C SER A 530 11.19 -14.45 -2.66
N VAL A 531 10.96 -15.63 -2.09
CA VAL A 531 11.59 -16.91 -2.49
C VAL A 531 10.54 -17.90 -3.02
N GLY A 532 9.25 -17.56 -2.93
CA GLY A 532 8.15 -18.36 -3.49
C GLY A 532 6.83 -17.59 -3.64
N PHE A 533 5.83 -18.28 -4.20
CA PHE A 533 4.47 -17.74 -4.36
C PHE A 533 3.47 -18.63 -3.59
N PRO A 534 3.29 -18.38 -2.28
CA PRO A 534 2.52 -19.24 -1.38
C PRO A 534 1.09 -19.59 -1.84
N PRO A 535 0.33 -18.72 -2.54
CA PRO A 535 -1.01 -19.07 -3.02
C PRO A 535 -1.00 -20.23 -4.04
N LEU A 536 -0.05 -20.21 -4.98
CA LEU A 536 -0.01 -21.16 -6.09
C LEU A 536 0.64 -22.48 -5.69
N GLU A 537 1.69 -22.44 -4.87
CA GLU A 537 2.37 -23.64 -4.37
C GLU A 537 1.40 -24.52 -3.54
N ARG A 538 0.53 -23.90 -2.75
CA ARG A 538 -0.55 -24.57 -2.03
C ARG A 538 -1.60 -25.17 -2.95
N ARG A 539 -1.97 -24.48 -4.03
CA ARG A 539 -2.93 -24.97 -5.03
C ARG A 539 -2.38 -26.19 -5.79
N LEU A 540 -1.06 -26.24 -6.01
CA LEU A 540 -0.36 -27.32 -6.69
C LEU A 540 0.07 -28.47 -5.75
N ARG A 541 -0.21 -28.39 -4.44
CA ARG A 541 0.18 -29.37 -3.41
C ARG A 541 1.65 -29.81 -3.45
N ARG A 542 2.56 -28.94 -3.92
CA ARG A 542 4.00 -29.23 -3.92
C ARG A 542 4.65 -28.62 -2.68
N PRO A 543 5.53 -29.37 -1.96
CA PRO A 543 6.20 -28.83 -0.78
C PRO A 543 7.08 -27.65 -1.19
N GLY A 544 6.89 -26.50 -0.54
CA GLY A 544 7.68 -25.29 -0.81
C GLY A 544 9.15 -25.54 -0.47
N ARG A 545 10.04 -25.51 -1.47
CA ARG A 545 11.49 -25.69 -1.26
C ARG A 545 12.08 -24.68 -0.27
N ALA A 546 11.48 -23.49 -0.19
CA ALA A 546 11.81 -22.46 0.78
C ALA A 546 11.48 -22.86 2.23
N GLU A 547 10.31 -23.48 2.44
CA GLU A 547 9.86 -23.97 3.74
C GLU A 547 10.75 -25.13 4.22
N ARG A 548 11.13 -26.01 3.29
CA ARG A 548 12.08 -27.10 3.54
C ARG A 548 13.47 -26.56 3.91
N ALA A 549 13.97 -25.58 3.16
CA ALA A 549 15.25 -24.94 3.47
C ALA A 549 15.24 -24.30 4.87
N ALA A 550 14.16 -23.60 5.24
CA ALA A 550 14.03 -23.02 6.57
C ALA A 550 14.05 -24.08 7.68
N ALA A 551 13.37 -25.21 7.47
CA ALA A 551 13.32 -26.31 8.43
C ALA A 551 14.68 -27.01 8.58
N GLU A 552 15.33 -27.36 7.47
CA GLU A 552 16.64 -28.05 7.47
C GLU A 552 17.75 -27.16 8.06
N ILE A 553 17.80 -25.88 7.71
CA ILE A 553 18.75 -24.93 8.32
C ILE A 553 18.52 -24.82 9.82
N THR A 554 17.27 -24.69 10.27
CA THR A 554 16.95 -24.59 11.70
C THR A 554 17.31 -25.87 12.46
N ALA A 555 17.11 -27.03 11.85
CA ALA A 555 17.52 -28.32 12.41
C ALA A 555 19.05 -28.44 12.53
N MET A 556 19.83 -28.01 11.53
CA MET A 556 21.31 -27.98 11.61
C MET A 556 21.85 -27.00 12.66
N VAL A 557 21.08 -25.96 13.01
CA VAL A 557 21.43 -25.08 14.13
C VAL A 557 21.16 -25.77 15.46
N ARG A 558 19.99 -26.41 15.63
CA ARG A 558 19.60 -27.12 16.86
C ARG A 558 20.49 -28.33 17.15
N GLU A 559 20.87 -29.08 16.12
CA GLU A 559 21.72 -30.26 16.24
C GLU A 559 22.98 -30.12 15.37
N PRO A 560 24.11 -29.65 15.96
CA PRO A 560 25.35 -29.42 15.22
C PRO A 560 25.91 -30.66 14.52
N GLY A 561 25.54 -31.87 14.97
CA GLY A 561 25.95 -33.14 14.37
C GLY A 561 25.49 -33.35 12.93
N LEU A 562 24.44 -32.63 12.51
CA LEU A 562 23.84 -32.67 11.16
C LEU A 562 24.53 -31.75 10.14
N ARG A 563 25.47 -30.90 10.58
CA ARG A 563 26.16 -29.93 9.71
C ARG A 563 27.11 -30.63 8.72
N PRO A 564 27.30 -30.07 7.50
CA PRO A 564 28.29 -30.57 6.54
C PRO A 564 29.72 -30.45 7.10
N LYS A 565 30.60 -31.40 6.78
CA LYS A 565 32.02 -31.36 7.17
C LYS A 565 32.98 -30.81 6.11
N ASN A 566 32.52 -30.71 4.85
CA ASN A 566 33.36 -30.35 3.72
C ASN A 566 33.06 -28.91 3.26
N ASP A 567 34.12 -28.16 2.97
CA ASP A 567 34.01 -26.81 2.41
C ASP A 567 33.47 -26.84 0.98
N ALA A 568 32.62 -25.88 0.64
CA ALA A 568 32.02 -25.77 -0.69
C ALA A 568 33.03 -25.44 -1.81
N GLY A 569 34.31 -25.20 -1.47
CA GLY A 569 35.42 -24.87 -2.37
C GLY A 569 36.21 -26.06 -2.91
N CYS A 570 35.97 -27.29 -2.43
CA CYS A 570 36.57 -28.51 -3.00
C CYS A 570 35.55 -29.30 -3.84
N THR A 571 35.24 -28.79 -5.02
CA THR A 571 34.79 -29.58 -6.18
C THR A 571 35.27 -28.94 -7.46
#